data_AF-A0A2A4LBD1-F1
#
_entry.id   AF-A0A2A4LBD1-F1
#
_cell.length_a   1.000
_cell.length_b   1.000
_cell.length_c   1.000
_cell.angle_alpha   90.00
_cell.angle_beta   90.00
_cell.angle_gamma   90.00
#
_symmetry.space_group_name_H-M   'P 1'
#
loop_
_entity.id
_entity.type
_entity.pdbx_description
1 polymer ?
#
loop_
_entity_poly.entity_id
_entity_poly.type
_entity_poly.pdbx_seq_one_letter_code
_entity_poly.pdbx_strand_id
1 'polypeptide(L)'
;EGKGLLKVIIETGELQSDEAIKRASELAIEAGADFIKTSTGKVDVNATPHSARLMIEVIKQSGKQVGFKAAGGVKTTQDTASYLAIADEIMGADWANATTFRFGASGVLGDLLAALDGGDAAQTSGY
;
A
#
# COMPACT_ATOMS: atom_id res chain seq x y z
N GLU A 1 -7.01 -15.74 23.65
CA GLU A 1 -6.92 -15.80 22.17
C GLU A 1 -6.84 -14.39 21.63
N GLY A 2 -5.90 -14.08 20.74
CA GLY A 2 -5.73 -12.74 20.16
C GLY A 2 -6.51 -12.64 18.85
N LYS A 3 -7.46 -11.71 18.76
CA LYS A 3 -8.15 -11.39 17.50
C LYS A 3 -7.11 -10.91 16.49
N GLY A 4 -7.01 -11.59 15.34
CA GLY A 4 -6.07 -11.23 14.28
C GLY A 4 -6.47 -9.92 13.57
N LEU A 5 -5.48 -9.22 13.00
CA LEU A 5 -5.71 -8.00 12.21
C LEU A 5 -6.30 -8.34 10.83
N LEU A 6 -7.44 -7.75 10.50
CA LEU A 6 -8.13 -7.86 9.22
C LEU A 6 -7.62 -6.81 8.22
N LYS A 7 -7.18 -7.28 7.04
CA LYS A 7 -6.78 -6.43 5.92
C LYS A 7 -7.77 -6.61 4.80
N VAL A 8 -8.50 -5.57 4.44
CA VAL A 8 -9.50 -5.61 3.37
C VAL A 8 -8.86 -5.20 2.06
N ILE A 9 -8.93 -6.05 1.05
CA ILE A 9 -8.49 -5.73 -0.32
C ILE A 9 -9.68 -5.10 -1.05
N ILE A 10 -9.50 -3.91 -1.60
CA ILE A 10 -10.57 -3.22 -2.35
C ILE A 10 -10.42 -3.34 -3.88
N GLU A 11 -9.32 -3.96 -4.34
CA GLU A 11 -9.00 -4.22 -5.75
C GLU A 11 -9.03 -2.95 -6.62
N THR A 12 -8.20 -1.96 -6.26
CA THR A 12 -8.22 -0.61 -6.84
C THR A 12 -8.09 -0.54 -8.36
N GLY A 13 -7.43 -1.51 -9.00
CA GLY A 13 -7.30 -1.53 -10.46
C GLY A 13 -8.56 -1.96 -11.20
N GLU A 14 -9.50 -2.61 -10.51
CA GLU A 14 -10.82 -2.98 -11.04
C GLU A 14 -11.88 -1.92 -10.72
N LEU A 15 -11.57 -0.99 -9.79
CA LEU A 15 -12.43 0.13 -9.46
C LEU A 15 -12.25 1.23 -10.52
N GLN A 16 -13.29 1.43 -11.31
CA GLN A 16 -13.26 2.23 -12.55
C GLN A 16 -13.18 3.76 -12.33
N SER A 17 -13.17 4.25 -11.08
CA SER A 17 -13.07 5.68 -10.79
C SER A 17 -12.47 5.99 -9.42
N ASP A 18 -12.00 7.22 -9.26
CA ASP A 18 -11.47 7.75 -8.00
C ASP A 18 -12.54 7.73 -6.88
N GLU A 19 -13.80 8.04 -7.22
CA GLU A 19 -14.93 8.00 -6.29
C GLU A 19 -15.19 6.58 -5.80
N ALA A 20 -15.08 5.58 -6.69
CA ALA A 20 -15.24 4.18 -6.32
C ALA A 20 -14.13 3.72 -5.36
N ILE A 21 -12.88 4.11 -5.62
CA ILE A 21 -11.74 3.81 -4.74
C ILE A 21 -11.94 4.44 -3.36
N LYS A 22 -12.31 5.73 -3.30
CA LYS A 22 -12.57 6.42 -2.04
C LYS A 22 -13.73 5.77 -1.29
N ARG A 23 -14.85 5.51 -1.97
CA ARG A 23 -16.03 4.93 -1.35
C ARG A 23 -15.79 3.52 -0.80
N ALA A 24 -15.07 2.68 -1.54
CA ALA A 24 -14.71 1.34 -1.07
C ALA A 24 -13.79 1.41 0.16
N SER A 25 -12.87 2.37 0.19
CA SER A 25 -11.97 2.62 1.33
C SER A 25 -12.74 3.04 2.57
N GLU A 26 -13.65 4.02 2.43
CA GLU A 26 -14.53 4.49 3.51
C GLU A 26 -15.34 3.34 4.10
N LEU A 27 -16.01 2.55 3.25
CA LEU A 27 -16.84 1.41 3.68
C LEU A 27 -16.02 0.36 4.44
N ALA A 28 -14.80 0.05 3.99
CA ALA A 28 -13.92 -0.88 4.68
C ALA A 28 -13.51 -0.36 6.07
N ILE A 29 -13.18 0.94 6.16
CA ILE A 29 -12.82 1.61 7.43
C ILE A 29 -14.02 1.70 8.38
N GLU A 30 -15.21 1.99 7.86
CA GLU A 30 -16.47 2.02 8.61
C GLU A 30 -16.82 0.64 9.18
N ALA A 31 -16.60 -0.42 8.39
CA ALA A 31 -16.82 -1.81 8.78
C ALA A 31 -15.76 -2.40 9.74
N GLY A 32 -14.71 -1.63 10.05
CA GLY A 32 -13.70 -2.02 11.06
C GLY A 32 -12.49 -2.76 10.50
N ALA A 33 -12.07 -2.47 9.26
CA ALA A 33 -10.80 -2.95 8.74
C ALA A 33 -9.62 -2.34 9.53
N ASP A 34 -8.66 -3.18 9.92
CA ASP A 34 -7.41 -2.72 10.53
C ASP A 34 -6.44 -2.18 9.47
N PHE A 35 -6.53 -2.71 8.25
CA PHE A 35 -5.83 -2.22 7.07
C PHE A 35 -6.74 -2.22 5.85
N ILE A 36 -6.52 -1.24 4.97
CA ILE A 36 -6.99 -1.31 3.59
C ILE A 36 -5.80 -1.58 2.65
N LYS A 37 -5.99 -2.53 1.72
CA LYS A 37 -4.99 -3.02 0.78
C LYS A 37 -5.44 -2.73 -0.64
N THR A 38 -4.52 -2.27 -1.48
CA THR A 38 -4.83 -1.90 -2.88
C THR A 38 -5.38 -3.09 -3.65
N SER A 39 -4.58 -4.15 -3.79
CA SER A 39 -4.85 -5.20 -4.78
C SER A 39 -4.50 -6.60 -4.32
N THR A 40 -5.03 -7.63 -4.97
CA THR A 40 -4.64 -9.04 -4.75
C THR A 40 -3.25 -9.35 -5.29
N GLY A 41 -2.79 -8.64 -6.33
CA GLY A 41 -1.60 -9.00 -7.10
C GLY A 41 -1.89 -9.97 -8.24
N LYS A 42 -3.17 -10.10 -8.65
CA LYS A 42 -3.65 -11.08 -9.64
C LYS A 42 -4.47 -10.48 -10.79
N VAL A 43 -4.63 -9.16 -10.80
CA VAL A 43 -5.30 -8.40 -11.86
C VAL A 43 -4.27 -7.58 -12.65
N ASP A 44 -4.67 -7.01 -13.78
CA ASP A 44 -3.78 -6.30 -14.71
C ASP A 44 -3.20 -5.02 -14.08
N VAL A 45 -4.07 -4.19 -13.48
CA VAL A 45 -3.69 -2.97 -12.77
C VAL A 45 -3.71 -3.25 -11.27
N ASN A 46 -2.57 -3.08 -10.58
CA ASN A 46 -2.47 -3.29 -9.14
C ASN A 46 -2.29 -1.97 -8.38
N ALA A 47 -1.39 -1.92 -7.39
CA ALA A 47 -1.06 -0.68 -6.71
C ALA A 47 -0.53 0.36 -7.70
N THR A 48 -1.02 1.58 -7.59
CA THR A 48 -0.50 2.75 -8.29
C THR A 48 -0.28 3.89 -7.29
N PRO A 49 0.66 4.81 -7.52
CA PRO A 49 0.82 6.01 -6.69
C PRO A 49 -0.48 6.81 -6.53
N HIS A 50 -1.28 6.89 -7.61
CA HIS A 50 -2.58 7.56 -7.60
C HIS A 50 -3.57 6.89 -6.64
N SER A 51 -3.81 5.58 -6.79
CA SER A 51 -4.72 4.85 -5.90
C SER A 51 -4.26 4.87 -4.43
N ALA A 52 -2.95 4.80 -4.19
CA ALA A 52 -2.38 4.92 -2.85
C ALA A 52 -2.68 6.28 -2.20
N ARG A 53 -2.51 7.39 -2.94
CA ARG A 53 -2.86 8.73 -2.45
C ARG A 53 -4.32 8.82 -2.03
N LEU A 54 -5.25 8.38 -2.89
CA LEU A 54 -6.69 8.41 -2.59
C LEU A 54 -7.02 7.61 -1.31
N MET A 55 -6.46 6.41 -1.18
CA MET A 55 -6.71 5.56 0.00
C MET A 55 -6.13 6.16 1.29
N ILE A 56 -4.93 6.73 1.24
CA ILE A 56 -4.28 7.34 2.42
C ILE A 56 -5.01 8.64 2.83
N GLU A 57 -5.49 9.43 1.87
CA GLU A 57 -6.35 10.59 2.15
C GLU A 57 -7.62 10.18 2.90
N VAL A 58 -8.28 9.10 2.48
CA VAL A 58 -9.48 8.58 3.17
C VAL A 58 -9.13 8.09 4.57
N ILE A 59 -7.99 7.40 4.76
CA ILE A 59 -7.52 7.02 6.10
C ILE A 59 -7.37 8.27 6.98
N LYS A 60 -6.69 9.32 6.50
CA LYS A 60 -6.50 10.57 7.23
C LYS A 60 -7.83 11.21 7.62
N GLN A 61 -8.75 11.33 6.66
CA GLN A 61 -10.06 11.94 6.85
C GLN A 61 -10.93 11.16 7.83
N SER A 62 -10.78 9.83 7.90
CA SER A 62 -11.55 9.00 8.82
C SER A 62 -11.24 9.26 10.31
N GLY A 63 -10.05 9.77 10.63
CA GLY A 63 -9.57 9.94 12.00
C GLY A 63 -9.37 8.62 12.77
N LYS A 64 -9.44 7.46 12.11
CA LYS A 64 -9.27 6.13 12.74
C LYS A 64 -7.85 5.62 12.57
N GLN A 65 -7.44 4.72 13.47
CA GLN A 65 -6.16 4.01 13.35
C GLN A 65 -6.28 2.84 12.38
N VAL A 66 -6.18 3.12 11.08
CA VAL A 66 -6.20 2.13 10.00
C VAL A 66 -4.90 2.22 9.21
N GLY A 67 -4.32 1.08 8.88
CA GLY A 67 -3.12 1.01 8.07
C GLY A 67 -3.39 0.94 6.56
N PHE A 68 -2.38 1.32 5.78
CA PHE A 68 -2.35 1.18 4.33
C PHE A 68 -1.42 0.03 3.91
N LYS A 69 -1.80 -0.71 2.86
CA LYS A 69 -0.93 -1.72 2.26
C LYS A 69 -0.94 -1.64 0.72
N ALA A 70 0.15 -1.13 0.15
CA ALA A 70 0.41 -1.22 -1.30
C ALA A 70 0.77 -2.65 -1.68
N ALA A 71 0.12 -3.24 -2.68
CA ALA A 71 0.39 -4.60 -3.12
C ALA A 71 0.21 -4.80 -4.63
N GLY A 72 1.07 -5.64 -5.19
CA GLY A 72 1.16 -5.92 -6.62
C GLY A 72 1.89 -4.80 -7.36
N GLY A 73 2.89 -5.16 -8.19
CA GLY A 73 3.61 -4.21 -9.04
C GLY A 73 4.73 -3.40 -8.38
N VAL A 74 4.96 -3.52 -7.06
CA VAL A 74 6.10 -2.88 -6.37
C VAL A 74 7.34 -3.75 -6.55
N LYS A 75 8.27 -3.33 -7.41
CA LYS A 75 9.43 -4.15 -7.82
C LYS A 75 10.78 -3.54 -7.45
N THR A 76 10.85 -2.22 -7.32
CA THR A 76 12.12 -1.50 -7.09
C THR A 76 12.11 -0.66 -5.82
N THR A 77 13.29 -0.30 -5.34
CA THR A 77 13.52 0.64 -4.25
C THR A 77 12.88 1.98 -4.58
N GLN A 78 12.96 2.43 -5.83
CA GLN A 78 12.31 3.66 -6.29
C GLN A 78 10.78 3.59 -6.22
N ASP A 79 10.20 2.43 -6.57
CA ASP A 79 8.75 2.23 -6.40
C ASP A 79 8.38 2.38 -4.92
N THR A 80 9.10 1.70 -4.02
CA THR A 80 8.83 1.76 -2.58
C THR A 80 8.96 3.18 -2.03
N ALA A 81 9.99 3.92 -2.45
CA ALA A 81 10.20 5.31 -2.05
C ALA A 81 9.01 6.21 -2.46
N SER A 82 8.43 5.98 -3.64
CA SER A 82 7.29 6.75 -4.13
C SER A 82 6.05 6.59 -3.23
N TYR A 83 5.77 5.37 -2.76
CA TYR A 83 4.64 5.14 -1.84
C TYR A 83 4.90 5.68 -0.43
N LEU A 84 6.13 5.58 0.08
CA LEU A 84 6.51 6.14 1.38
C LEU A 84 6.43 7.67 1.37
N ALA A 85 6.90 8.32 0.30
CA ALA A 85 6.81 9.77 0.14
C ALA A 85 5.36 10.27 0.15
N ILE A 86 4.43 9.55 -0.48
CA ILE A 86 2.99 9.87 -0.42
C ILE A 86 2.47 9.77 1.01
N ALA A 87 2.87 8.72 1.74
CA ALA A 87 2.47 8.55 3.13
C ALA A 87 3.00 9.68 4.02
N ASP A 88 4.26 10.07 3.86
CA ASP A 88 4.89 11.17 4.59
C ASP A 88 4.23 12.52 4.27
N GLU A 89 3.94 12.79 3.00
CA GLU A 89 3.26 14.03 2.57
C GLU A 89 1.88 14.18 3.21
N ILE A 90 1.10 13.09 3.26
CA ILE A 90 -0.28 13.12 3.73
C ILE A 90 -0.35 13.00 5.25
N MET A 91 0.35 12.04 5.84
CA MET A 91 0.20 11.67 7.26
C MET A 91 1.29 12.26 8.15
N GLY A 92 2.37 12.79 7.57
CA GLY A 92 3.56 13.24 8.28
C GLY A 92 4.59 12.12 8.47
N ALA A 93 5.81 12.54 8.80
CA ALA A 93 6.90 11.64 9.14
C ALA A 93 6.50 10.67 10.28
N ASP A 94 7.09 9.49 10.28
CA ASP A 94 6.87 8.39 11.25
C ASP A 94 5.49 7.70 11.20
N TRP A 95 4.53 8.24 10.45
CA TRP A 95 3.26 7.55 10.26
C TRP A 95 3.46 6.21 9.56
N ALA A 96 4.32 6.14 8.54
CA ALA A 96 4.62 4.88 7.86
C ALA A 96 5.54 3.99 8.71
N ASN A 97 4.94 3.10 9.51
CA ASN A 97 5.66 2.09 10.30
C ASN A 97 4.96 0.72 10.22
N ALA A 98 5.50 -0.29 10.89
CA ALA A 98 5.00 -1.67 10.80
C ALA A 98 3.53 -1.86 11.23
N THR A 99 2.94 -0.92 11.98
CA THR A 99 1.54 -0.97 12.45
C THR A 99 0.54 -0.28 11.51
N THR A 100 1.02 0.55 10.60
CA THR A 100 0.22 1.48 9.78
C THR A 100 0.56 1.42 8.29
N PHE A 101 1.70 0.85 7.91
CA PHE A 101 2.12 0.75 6.51
C PHE A 101 2.75 -0.62 6.22
N ARG A 102 2.42 -1.20 5.08
CA ARG A 102 3.03 -2.45 4.59
C ARG A 102 3.21 -2.44 3.07
N PHE A 103 4.28 -3.07 2.60
CA PHE A 103 4.37 -3.53 1.22
C PHE A 103 3.92 -5.00 1.11
N GLY A 104 3.06 -5.29 0.15
CA GLY A 104 2.70 -6.64 -0.29
C GLY A 104 3.43 -6.96 -1.58
N ALA A 105 4.69 -7.36 -1.48
CA ALA A 105 5.57 -7.62 -2.61
C ALA A 105 6.34 -8.92 -2.42
N SER A 106 6.68 -9.57 -3.54
CA SER A 106 7.54 -10.75 -3.58
C SER A 106 8.89 -10.46 -4.27
N GLY A 107 8.92 -9.54 -5.26
CA GLY A 107 10.12 -9.27 -6.07
C GLY A 107 11.07 -8.21 -5.51
N VAL A 108 10.59 -7.30 -4.67
CA VAL A 108 11.37 -6.09 -4.27
C VAL A 108 12.47 -6.35 -3.24
N LEU A 109 12.45 -7.50 -2.54
CA LEU A 109 13.40 -7.77 -1.47
C LEU A 109 14.86 -7.76 -1.96
N GLY A 110 15.13 -8.40 -3.11
CA GLY A 110 16.49 -8.45 -3.65
C GLY A 110 17.02 -7.06 -4.04
N ASP A 111 16.15 -6.23 -4.61
CA ASP A 111 16.49 -4.85 -4.97
C ASP A 111 16.82 -3.99 -3.74
N LEU A 112 16.00 -4.10 -2.68
CA LEU A 112 16.25 -3.40 -1.42
C LEU A 112 17.57 -3.83 -0.75
N LEU A 113 17.86 -5.14 -0.76
CA LEU A 113 19.13 -5.65 -0.21
C LEU A 113 20.33 -5.13 -1.01
N ALA A 114 20.26 -5.14 -2.34
CA ALA A 114 21.33 -4.60 -3.18
C ALA A 114 21.60 -3.11 -2.88
N ALA A 115 20.54 -2.31 -2.75
CA ALA A 115 20.66 -0.89 -2.42
C ALA A 115 21.32 -0.64 -1.04
N LEU A 116 21.01 -1.48 -0.04
CA LEU A 116 21.61 -1.39 1.29
C LEU A 116 23.10 -1.79 1.31
N ASP A 117 23.48 -2.75 0.47
CA ASP A 117 24.86 -3.20 0.32
C ASP A 117 25.72 -2.25 -0.55
N GLY A 118 25.13 -1.14 -1.02
CA GLY A 118 25.80 -0.16 -1.89
C GLY A 118 25.99 -0.62 -3.33
N GLY A 119 25.29 -1.68 -3.74
CA GLY A 119 25.26 -2.18 -5.11
C GLY A 119 24.15 -1.55 -5.95
N ASP A 120 24.30 -1.61 -7.28
CA ASP A 120 23.22 -1.24 -8.20
C ASP A 120 22.07 -2.27 -8.13
N ALA A 121 20.84 -1.76 -8.21
CA ALA A 121 19.58 -2.51 -8.26
C ALA A 121 19.67 -3.83 -9.07
N ALA A 122 19.64 -4.96 -8.38
CA ALA A 122 19.60 -6.26 -9.04
C ALA A 122 18.20 -6.47 -9.65
N GLN A 123 18.12 -6.61 -10.97
CA GLN A 123 16.87 -6.99 -11.65
C GLN A 123 16.42 -8.38 -11.18
N THR A 124 15.57 -8.43 -10.18
CA THR A 124 14.92 -9.65 -9.72
C THR A 124 13.70 -9.94 -10.60
N SER A 125 13.87 -10.87 -11.54
CA SER A 125 12.75 -11.51 -12.22
C SER A 125 11.99 -12.38 -11.22
N GLY A 126 10.78 -11.96 -10.85
CA GLY A 126 9.91 -12.68 -9.92
C GLY A 126 8.45 -12.54 -10.32
N TYR A 127 7.93 -13.64 -10.91
CA TYR A 127 6.59 -13.95 -11.46
C TYR A 127 5.93 -12.92 -12.38
#